data_AF-A0A2S5L558-F1
#
_entry.id   AF-A0A2S5L558-F1
#
_cell.length_a   1.000
_cell.length_b   1.000
_cell.length_c   1.000
_cell.angle_alpha   90.00
_cell.angle_beta   90.00
_cell.angle_gamma   90.00
#
_symmetry.space_group_name_H-M   'P 1'
#
loop_
_entity.id
_entity.type
_entity.pdbx_description
1 polymer ?
#
loop_
_entity_poly.entity_id
_entity_poly.type
_entity_poly.pdbx_seq_one_letter_code
_entity_poly.pdbx_strand_id
1 'polypeptide(L)'
;MKSFLLNLMTCALLSSAQVTLAATTYRCGNSFQDTPCANQIDHKAGKPTKSANANAGTNTTTVGAKSGDLSPYQIDADCKQRGDAAKKIMWLREIGKTKEDQLSNAQDEPTQALIHEVYSNRGSSLDVKNKIEQSCMQQKEQDRLAEQLLSAAKKLKQRDGSTSTKVTEQSSNSHQ
;
A
#
# COMPACT_ATOMS: atom_id res chain seq x y z
N MET A 1 -61.64 -2.07 -33.11
CA MET A 1 -61.44 -0.88 -32.24
C MET A 1 -60.82 -1.28 -30.89
N LYS A 2 -59.56 -1.73 -30.85
CA LYS A 2 -58.88 -2.11 -29.58
C LYS A 2 -57.40 -1.70 -29.49
N SER A 3 -56.82 -1.09 -30.53
CA SER A 3 -55.38 -0.78 -30.58
C SER A 3 -55.03 0.69 -30.34
N PHE A 4 -56.01 1.55 -30.01
CA PHE A 4 -55.77 2.99 -29.81
C PHE A 4 -55.66 3.42 -28.35
N LEU A 5 -55.98 2.55 -27.39
CA LEU A 5 -55.99 2.91 -25.96
C LEU A 5 -54.68 2.61 -25.22
N LEU A 6 -53.69 1.99 -25.87
CA LEU A 6 -52.48 1.52 -25.20
C LEU A 6 -51.28 2.49 -25.31
N ASN A 7 -51.37 3.53 -26.17
CA ASN A 7 -50.28 4.47 -26.43
C ASN A 7 -50.35 5.78 -25.63
N LEU A 8 -51.37 5.99 -24.79
CA LEU A 8 -51.56 7.23 -24.02
C LEU A 8 -51.14 7.15 -22.55
N MET A 9 -50.60 6.01 -22.11
CA MET A 9 -50.17 5.77 -20.71
C MET A 9 -48.65 5.61 -20.54
N THR A 10 -47.85 6.20 -21.44
CA THR A 10 -46.37 6.18 -21.37
C THR A 10 -45.71 7.54 -21.20
N CYS A 11 -46.47 8.65 -21.23
CA CYS A 11 -45.88 10.00 -21.16
C CYS A 11 -46.00 10.74 -19.80
N ALA A 12 -46.55 10.13 -18.75
CA ALA A 12 -46.85 10.83 -17.49
C ALA A 12 -45.98 10.45 -16.28
N LEU A 13 -44.90 9.69 -16.47
CA LEU A 13 -44.04 9.21 -15.37
C LEU A 13 -42.61 9.77 -15.37
N LEU A 14 -42.33 10.83 -16.15
CA LEU A 14 -40.97 11.33 -16.35
C LEU A 14 -40.74 12.76 -15.81
N SER A 15 -41.26 13.10 -14.63
CA SER A 15 -41.14 14.48 -14.11
C SER A 15 -40.98 14.63 -12.59
N SER A 16 -40.25 13.72 -11.92
CA SER A 16 -39.85 13.97 -10.52
C SER A 16 -38.51 13.31 -10.17
N ALA A 17 -37.42 13.88 -10.67
CA ALA A 17 -36.09 13.64 -10.12
C ALA A 17 -35.23 14.91 -10.25
N GLN A 18 -35.59 15.95 -9.50
CA GLN A 18 -34.68 17.07 -9.30
C GLN A 18 -33.66 16.63 -8.24
N VAL A 19 -32.53 16.09 -8.70
CA VAL A 19 -31.40 15.76 -7.83
C VAL A 19 -30.77 17.09 -7.40
N THR A 20 -31.08 17.52 -6.18
CA THR A 20 -30.35 18.61 -5.53
C THR A 20 -28.96 18.06 -5.20
N LEU A 21 -27.97 18.34 -6.04
CA LEU A 21 -26.57 18.10 -5.71
C LEU A 21 -26.19 19.07 -4.58
N ALA A 22 -26.34 18.62 -3.34
CA ALA A 22 -25.71 19.28 -2.21
C ALA A 22 -24.19 19.14 -2.42
N ALA A 23 -23.54 20.21 -2.90
CA ALA A 23 -22.09 20.28 -3.00
C ALA A 23 -21.51 20.21 -1.58
N THR A 24 -20.95 19.06 -1.22
CA THR A 24 -20.27 18.86 0.06
C THR A 24 -18.95 19.60 0.01
N THR A 25 -18.97 20.90 0.29
CA THR A 25 -17.73 21.68 0.46
C THR A 25 -17.14 21.37 1.84
N TYR A 26 -15.85 21.09 1.88
CA TYR A 26 -15.12 20.86 3.11
C TYR A 26 -14.70 22.20 3.72
N ARG A 27 -14.99 22.40 5.00
CA ARG A 27 -14.63 23.63 5.71
C ARG A 27 -13.21 23.50 6.26
N CYS A 28 -12.25 24.11 5.58
CA CYS A 28 -10.84 24.12 5.98
C CYS A 28 -10.53 25.46 6.68
N GLY A 29 -10.80 25.53 7.98
CA GLY A 29 -10.64 26.77 8.74
C GLY A 29 -11.63 27.85 8.27
N ASN A 30 -11.11 28.92 7.65
CA ASN A 30 -11.91 30.09 7.22
C ASN A 30 -12.24 30.10 5.71
N SER A 31 -11.87 29.06 4.95
CA SER A 31 -12.23 28.89 3.54
C SER A 31 -12.97 27.58 3.29
N PHE A 32 -13.79 27.55 2.23
CA PHE A 32 -14.49 26.36 1.76
C PHE A 32 -13.82 25.85 0.48
N GLN A 33 -13.58 24.55 0.39
CA GLN A 33 -12.93 23.90 -0.75
C GLN A 33 -13.72 22.65 -1.17
N ASP A 34 -13.70 22.35 -2.47
CA ASP A 34 -14.36 21.17 -3.04
C ASP A 34 -13.55 19.88 -2.84
N THR A 35 -12.28 20.00 -2.46
CA THR A 35 -11.39 18.90 -2.08
C THR A 35 -11.23 18.81 -0.56
N PRO A 36 -11.17 17.59 0.00
CA PRO A 36 -10.93 17.40 1.44
C PRO A 36 -9.62 18.05 1.86
N CYS A 37 -9.61 18.71 3.01
CA CYS A 37 -8.44 19.41 3.51
C CYS A 37 -7.28 18.44 3.66
N ALA A 38 -6.13 18.74 3.06
CA ALA A 38 -4.95 17.86 3.10
C ALA A 38 -4.48 17.51 4.53
N ASN A 39 -4.88 18.29 5.55
CA ASN A 39 -4.38 18.20 6.91
C ASN A 39 -5.49 18.26 7.99
N GLN A 40 -6.61 17.55 7.86
CA GLN A 40 -7.58 17.45 8.98
C GLN A 40 -7.78 16.02 9.46
N ILE A 41 -7.15 15.73 10.61
CA ILE A 41 -7.67 14.82 11.62
C ILE A 41 -9.02 15.39 12.07
N ASP A 42 -10.03 14.54 12.15
CA ASP A 42 -11.42 14.85 12.44
C ASP A 42 -11.61 15.92 13.55
N HIS A 43 -12.22 17.04 13.18
CA HIS A 43 -12.78 17.98 14.14
C HIS A 43 -14.28 18.16 13.90
N LYS A 44 -15.06 17.12 14.21
CA LYS A 44 -16.43 17.37 14.68
C LYS A 44 -16.36 17.90 16.12
N ALA A 45 -16.88 19.11 16.26
CA ALA A 45 -17.25 19.81 17.50
C ALA A 45 -16.13 20.45 18.34
N GLY A 46 -16.11 21.78 18.30
CA GLY A 46 -16.01 22.57 19.53
C GLY A 46 -14.62 22.97 20.03
N LYS A 47 -14.38 24.28 19.96
CA LYS A 47 -13.46 25.13 20.73
C LYS A 47 -11.98 25.19 20.31
N PRO A 48 -11.42 26.42 20.20
CA PRO A 48 -10.02 26.64 19.81
C PRO A 48 -9.13 26.69 21.05
N THR A 49 -7.95 26.07 20.99
CA THR A 49 -6.83 26.48 21.84
C THR A 49 -5.54 26.55 21.03
N LYS A 50 -4.86 27.68 21.25
CA LYS A 50 -3.64 28.19 20.62
C LYS A 50 -2.49 27.16 20.54
N SER A 51 -1.83 27.18 19.38
CA SER A 51 -0.39 27.38 19.19
C SER A 51 0.59 26.51 19.98
N ALA A 52 1.33 25.64 19.28
CA ALA A 52 2.79 25.72 19.23
C ALA A 52 3.36 24.80 18.14
N ASN A 53 4.26 25.40 17.36
CA ASN A 53 5.27 24.81 16.51
C ASN A 53 5.99 23.59 17.14
N ALA A 54 6.12 22.48 16.41
CA ALA A 54 7.31 21.63 16.43
C ALA A 54 7.27 20.61 15.30
N ASN A 55 8.21 20.75 14.36
CA ASN A 55 8.77 19.63 13.60
C ASN A 55 9.15 18.51 14.57
N ALA A 56 8.51 17.35 14.47
CA ALA A 56 9.00 16.11 15.06
C ALA A 56 8.45 14.94 14.25
N GLY A 57 9.31 14.38 13.40
CA GLY A 57 9.07 13.09 12.79
C GLY A 57 8.78 12.05 13.87
N THR A 58 7.73 11.26 13.67
CA THR A 58 7.49 10.09 14.51
C THR A 58 6.94 8.98 13.65
N ASN A 59 7.81 8.00 13.39
CA ASN A 59 7.45 6.66 12.95
C ASN A 59 6.30 6.15 13.82
N THR A 60 5.12 5.96 13.23
CA THR A 60 4.03 5.27 13.90
C THR A 60 3.62 4.07 13.05
N THR A 61 4.19 2.92 13.42
CA THR A 61 3.70 1.60 13.06
C THR A 61 2.32 1.42 13.67
N THR A 62 1.27 1.62 12.88
CA THR A 62 -0.08 1.15 13.20
C THR A 62 -0.37 -0.11 12.41
N VAL A 63 -0.23 -1.23 13.12
CA VAL A 63 -0.73 -2.55 12.78
C VAL A 63 -2.26 -2.47 12.75
N GLY A 64 -2.88 -2.75 11.61
CA GLY A 64 -4.34 -2.80 11.49
C GLY A 64 -4.91 -2.33 10.16
N ALA A 65 -4.40 -2.81 9.03
CA ALA A 65 -4.99 -2.51 7.72
C ALA A 65 -6.25 -3.35 7.49
N LYS A 66 -7.41 -2.81 7.86
CA LYS A 66 -8.70 -3.28 7.36
C LYS A 66 -8.76 -2.98 5.87
N SER A 67 -8.89 -4.04 5.07
CA SER A 67 -8.87 -4.01 3.61
C SER A 67 -10.04 -3.18 3.09
N GLY A 68 -9.73 -2.09 2.39
CA GLY A 68 -10.74 -1.25 1.76
C GLY A 68 -10.35 0.22 1.89
N ASP A 69 -9.61 0.69 0.90
CA ASP A 69 -9.28 2.10 0.68
C ASP A 69 -8.30 2.73 1.69
N LEU A 70 -7.00 2.63 1.38
CA LEU A 70 -5.94 3.31 2.12
C LEU A 70 -5.51 4.57 1.34
N SER A 71 -5.91 5.71 1.89
CA SER A 71 -5.28 7.04 1.76
C SER A 71 -3.74 6.94 1.83
N PRO A 72 -2.96 7.90 1.28
CA PRO A 72 -1.71 7.68 0.57
C PRO A 72 -0.60 7.16 1.47
N TYR A 73 -0.56 5.84 1.69
CA TYR A 73 0.66 5.19 2.11
C TYR A 73 1.70 5.51 1.03
N GLN A 74 2.87 6.03 1.44
CA GLN A 74 3.95 6.29 0.50
C GLN A 74 4.46 4.93 0.01
N ILE A 75 3.92 4.47 -1.12
CA ILE A 75 4.36 3.24 -1.79
C ILE A 75 5.62 3.58 -2.56
N ASP A 76 6.67 2.79 -2.31
CA ASP A 76 7.90 2.86 -3.07
C ASP A 76 7.64 2.65 -4.58
N ALA A 77 8.39 3.34 -5.43
CA ALA A 77 8.16 3.32 -6.88
C ALA A 77 8.19 1.90 -7.47
N ASP A 78 9.08 1.04 -6.98
CA ASP A 78 9.18 -0.35 -7.45
C ASP A 78 7.95 -1.16 -7.04
N CYS A 79 7.50 -0.98 -5.79
CA CYS A 79 6.32 -1.67 -5.29
C CYS A 79 5.05 -1.22 -6.02
N LYS A 80 4.94 0.08 -6.34
CA LYS A 80 3.86 0.60 -7.16
C LYS A 80 3.90 0.02 -8.57
N GLN A 81 5.08 -0.07 -9.19
CA GLN A 81 5.22 -0.68 -10.51
C GLN A 81 4.80 -2.15 -10.51
N ARG A 82 5.20 -2.92 -9.48
CA ARG A 82 4.77 -4.31 -9.30
C ARG A 82 3.26 -4.42 -9.10
N GLY A 83 2.66 -3.52 -8.33
CA GLY A 83 1.20 -3.43 -8.16
C GLY A 83 0.46 -3.12 -9.46
N ASP A 84 0.98 -2.18 -10.26
CA ASP A 84 0.40 -1.84 -11.56
C ASP A 84 0.54 -2.98 -12.58
N ALA A 85 1.63 -3.76 -12.52
CA ALA A 85 1.79 -4.99 -13.31
C ALA A 85 0.80 -6.08 -12.86
N ALA A 86 0.63 -6.29 -11.55
CA ALA A 86 -0.35 -7.22 -11.00
C ALA A 86 -1.78 -6.89 -11.43
N LYS A 87 -2.12 -5.59 -11.44
CA LYS A 87 -3.41 -5.08 -11.94
C LYS A 87 -3.65 -5.46 -13.40
N LYS A 88 -2.64 -5.36 -14.27
CA LYS A 88 -2.74 -5.77 -15.67
C LYS A 88 -2.97 -7.28 -15.82
N ILE A 89 -2.24 -8.09 -15.06
CA ILE A 89 -2.40 -9.55 -15.04
C ILE A 89 -3.81 -9.93 -14.59
N MET A 90 -4.35 -9.23 -13.57
CA MET A 90 -5.70 -9.46 -13.09
C MET A 90 -6.75 -9.07 -14.15
N TRP A 91 -6.56 -7.96 -14.87
CA TRP A 91 -7.44 -7.61 -15.98
C TRP A 91 -7.44 -8.66 -17.09
N LEU A 92 -6.27 -9.21 -17.43
CA LEU A 92 -6.18 -10.32 -18.37
C LEU A 92 -6.95 -11.55 -17.88
N ARG A 93 -6.91 -11.84 -16.58
CA ARG A 93 -7.70 -12.91 -15.96
C ARG A 93 -9.19 -12.63 -16.03
N GLU A 94 -9.62 -11.39 -15.78
CA GLU A 94 -11.03 -10.98 -15.85
C GLU A 94 -11.62 -11.11 -17.26
N ILE A 95 -10.81 -10.90 -18.30
CA ILE A 95 -11.22 -11.14 -19.70
C ILE A 95 -11.05 -12.61 -20.15
N GLY A 96 -10.77 -13.53 -19.23
CA GLY A 96 -10.76 -14.97 -19.47
C GLY A 96 -9.42 -15.58 -19.88
N LYS A 97 -8.29 -14.84 -19.79
CA LYS A 97 -6.98 -15.47 -19.93
C LYS A 97 -6.71 -16.39 -18.75
N THR A 98 -6.18 -17.58 -19.03
CA THR A 98 -5.79 -18.53 -17.98
C THR A 98 -4.39 -18.21 -17.45
N LYS A 99 -4.03 -18.84 -16.33
CA LYS A 99 -2.70 -18.70 -15.75
C LYS A 99 -1.65 -19.23 -16.72
N GLU A 100 -1.93 -20.38 -17.31
CA GLU A 100 -1.07 -21.10 -18.24
C GLU A 100 -0.82 -20.27 -19.49
N ASP A 101 -1.86 -19.63 -20.05
CA ASP A 101 -1.71 -18.72 -21.19
C ASP A 101 -0.81 -17.52 -20.86
N GLN A 102 -0.92 -16.97 -19.64
CA GLN A 102 -0.11 -15.82 -19.26
C GLN A 102 1.34 -16.24 -18.98
N LEU A 103 1.56 -17.41 -18.38
CA LEU A 103 2.89 -17.97 -18.15
C LEU A 103 3.62 -18.31 -19.46
N SER A 104 2.91 -18.84 -20.46
CA SER A 104 3.53 -19.14 -21.76
C SER A 104 4.02 -17.89 -22.50
N ASN A 105 3.43 -16.74 -22.21
CA ASN A 105 3.80 -15.45 -22.80
C ASN A 105 4.85 -14.69 -21.97
N ALA A 106 5.09 -15.09 -20.71
CA ALA A 106 6.05 -14.44 -19.83
C ALA A 106 7.46 -15.03 -20.05
N GLN A 107 8.40 -14.18 -20.45
CA GLN A 107 9.78 -14.59 -20.74
C GLN A 107 10.69 -14.53 -19.52
N ASP A 108 10.36 -13.68 -18.55
CA ASP A 108 11.17 -13.40 -17.38
C ASP A 108 10.60 -14.04 -16.11
N GLU A 109 11.50 -14.54 -15.26
CA GLU A 109 11.20 -15.15 -13.96
C GLU A 109 10.38 -14.23 -13.04
N PRO A 110 10.69 -12.92 -12.88
CA PRO A 110 9.91 -12.07 -11.98
C PRO A 110 8.46 -11.87 -12.45
N THR A 111 8.20 -11.79 -13.76
CA THR A 111 6.84 -11.74 -14.28
C THR A 111 6.12 -13.07 -14.08
N GLN A 112 6.79 -14.21 -14.27
CA GLN A 112 6.20 -15.51 -13.98
C GLN A 112 5.81 -15.62 -12.50
N ALA A 113 6.71 -15.28 -11.58
CA ALA A 113 6.43 -15.26 -10.14
C ALA A 113 5.24 -14.35 -9.80
N LEU A 114 5.16 -13.16 -10.42
CA LEU A 114 4.04 -12.25 -10.23
C LEU A 114 2.71 -12.82 -10.76
N ILE A 115 2.72 -13.53 -11.90
CA ILE A 115 1.53 -14.23 -12.40
C ILE A 115 1.08 -15.31 -11.39
N HIS A 116 2.01 -16.12 -10.89
CA HIS A 116 1.69 -17.10 -9.84
C HIS A 116 1.05 -16.44 -8.61
N GLU A 117 1.61 -15.33 -8.14
CA GLU A 117 1.11 -14.58 -7.00
C GLU A 117 -0.29 -14.01 -7.25
N VAL A 118 -0.54 -13.38 -8.41
CA VAL A 118 -1.84 -12.81 -8.78
C VAL A 118 -2.92 -13.89 -8.85
N TYR A 119 -2.62 -15.06 -9.41
CA TYR A 119 -3.59 -16.16 -9.51
C TYR A 119 -3.84 -16.89 -8.18
N SER A 120 -2.89 -16.83 -7.24
CA SER A 120 -3.10 -17.31 -5.87
C SER A 120 -4.03 -16.39 -5.06
N ASN A 121 -4.13 -15.12 -5.47
CA ASN A 121 -4.97 -14.13 -4.82
C ASN A 121 -6.40 -14.12 -5.38
N ARG A 122 -7.36 -13.92 -4.46
CA ARG A 122 -8.77 -13.68 -4.77
C ARG A 122 -9.12 -12.23 -4.42
N GLY A 123 -10.08 -11.67 -5.16
CA GLY A 123 -10.57 -10.30 -4.99
C GLY A 123 -10.66 -9.57 -6.32
N SER A 124 -11.00 -8.28 -6.26
CA SER A 124 -10.98 -7.39 -7.42
C SER A 124 -9.54 -7.07 -7.85
N SER A 125 -9.39 -6.55 -9.07
CA SER A 125 -8.11 -6.00 -9.54
C SER A 125 -7.47 -4.97 -8.59
N LEU A 126 -8.29 -4.14 -7.93
CA LEU A 126 -7.78 -3.18 -6.94
C LEU A 126 -7.31 -3.88 -5.65
N ASP A 127 -8.05 -4.87 -5.16
CA ASP A 127 -7.67 -5.62 -3.95
C ASP A 127 -6.34 -6.35 -4.14
N VAL A 128 -6.16 -6.99 -5.29
CA VAL A 128 -4.93 -7.71 -5.59
C VAL A 128 -3.77 -6.74 -5.76
N LYS A 129 -3.95 -5.63 -6.47
CA LYS A 129 -2.93 -4.57 -6.53
C LYS A 129 -2.47 -4.15 -5.13
N ASN A 130 -3.41 -3.79 -4.26
CA ASN A 130 -3.09 -3.30 -2.92
C ASN A 130 -2.37 -4.37 -2.08
N LYS A 131 -2.78 -5.64 -2.18
CA LYS A 131 -2.10 -6.75 -1.50
C LYS A 131 -0.66 -6.93 -1.98
N ILE A 132 -0.43 -6.86 -3.29
CA ILE A 132 0.91 -7.00 -3.88
C ILE A 132 1.81 -5.84 -3.46
N GLU A 133 1.30 -4.61 -3.50
CA GLU A 133 2.03 -3.42 -3.03
C GLU A 133 2.40 -3.53 -1.55
N GLN A 134 1.46 -3.97 -0.72
CA GLN A 134 1.68 -4.17 0.71
C GLN A 134 2.71 -5.29 0.97
N SER A 135 2.60 -6.42 0.29
CA SER A 135 3.55 -7.54 0.37
C SER A 135 4.96 -7.10 -0.03
N CYS A 136 5.09 -6.34 -1.11
CA CYS A 136 6.37 -5.79 -1.57
C CYS A 136 7.01 -4.89 -0.52
N MET A 137 6.24 -3.96 0.07
CA MET A 137 6.74 -3.08 1.13
C MET A 137 7.15 -3.87 2.38
N GLN A 138 6.39 -4.90 2.75
CA GLN A 138 6.73 -5.78 3.88
C GLN A 138 8.02 -6.56 3.63
N GLN A 139 8.20 -7.10 2.43
CA GLN A 139 9.42 -7.81 2.05
C GLN A 139 10.64 -6.88 2.11
N LYS A 140 10.54 -5.67 1.54
CA LYS A 140 11.63 -4.69 1.60
C LYS A 140 12.03 -4.36 3.04
N GLU A 141 11.06 -4.25 3.95
CA GLU A 141 11.36 -4.01 5.36
C GLU A 141 12.01 -5.21 6.04
N GLN A 142 11.57 -6.43 5.74
CA GLN A 142 12.21 -7.65 6.23
C GLN A 142 13.65 -7.78 5.75
N ASP A 143 13.91 -7.50 4.48
CA ASP A 143 15.26 -7.55 3.89
C ASP A 143 16.17 -6.50 4.54
N ARG A 144 15.66 -5.29 4.78
CA ARG A 144 16.37 -4.22 5.49
C ARG A 144 16.77 -4.66 6.90
N LEU A 145 15.87 -5.31 7.64
CA LEU A 145 16.15 -5.81 8.98
C LEU A 145 17.15 -6.98 8.93
N ALA A 146 17.01 -7.89 7.98
CA ALA A 146 17.93 -9.02 7.80
C ALA A 146 19.36 -8.53 7.48
N GLU A 147 19.50 -7.51 6.63
CA GLU A 147 20.79 -6.89 6.33
C GLU A 147 21.42 -6.25 7.58
N GLN A 148 20.61 -5.56 8.39
CA GLN A 148 21.09 -4.99 9.66
C GLN A 148 21.61 -6.07 10.61
N LEU A 149 20.88 -7.18 10.76
CA LEU A 149 21.31 -8.32 11.59
C LEU A 149 22.58 -8.97 11.06
N LEU A 150 22.67 -9.21 9.74
CA LEU A 150 23.87 -9.77 9.10
C LEU A 150 25.08 -8.84 9.26
N SER A 151 24.89 -7.53 9.14
CA SER A 151 25.96 -6.55 9.34
C SER A 151 26.44 -6.51 10.79
N ALA A 152 25.53 -6.61 11.77
CA ALA A 152 25.86 -6.67 13.19
C ALA A 152 26.63 -7.95 13.54
N ALA A 153 26.18 -9.10 13.02
CA ALA A 153 26.85 -10.38 13.19
C ALA A 153 28.28 -10.38 12.61
N LYS A 154 28.47 -9.79 11.41
CA LYS A 154 29.79 -9.61 10.80
C LYS A 154 30.74 -8.78 11.69
N LYS A 155 30.23 -7.71 12.31
CA LYS A 155 31.01 -6.86 13.23
C LYS A 155 31.43 -7.60 14.50
N LEU A 156 30.56 -8.44 15.07
CA LEU A 156 30.90 -9.28 16.23
C LEU A 156 31.99 -10.29 15.89
N LYS A 157 31.83 -11.03 14.78
CA LYS A 157 32.83 -12.01 14.31
C LYS A 157 34.22 -11.39 14.11
N GLN A 158 34.29 -10.15 13.61
CA GLN A 158 35.57 -9.44 13.45
C GLN A 158 36.21 -9.02 14.79
N ARG A 159 35.41 -8.69 15.81
CA ARG A 159 35.93 -8.38 17.15
C ARG A 159 36.53 -9.63 17.83
N ASP A 160 35.90 -10.78 17.66
CA ASP A 160 36.37 -12.04 18.24
C ASP A 160 37.67 -12.51 17.54
N GLY A 161 37.78 -12.32 16.22
CA GLY A 161 39.02 -12.59 15.49
C GLY A 161 40.17 -11.62 15.82
N SER A 162 39.88 -10.35 16.12
CA SER A 162 40.89 -9.34 16.46
C SER A 162 41.39 -9.44 17.91
N THR A 163 40.64 -10.07 18.80
CA THR A 163 41.05 -10.29 20.20
C THR A 163 41.80 -11.60 20.39
N SER A 164 41.59 -12.61 19.53
CA SER A 164 42.30 -13.89 19.61
C SER A 164 43.79 -13.82 19.21
N THR A 165 44.21 -12.83 18.42
CA THR A 165 45.64 -12.71 18.00
C THR A 165 46.51 -11.98 19.02
N LYS A 166 45.93 -11.31 20.02
CA LYS A 166 46.69 -10.53 21.01
C LYS A 166 46.96 -11.24 22.35
N VAL A 167 46.44 -12.45 22.57
CA VAL A 167 46.58 -13.16 23.85
C VAL A 167 47.74 -14.18 23.85
N THR A 168 48.35 -14.50 22.71
CA THR A 168 49.45 -15.49 22.65
C THR A 168 50.85 -14.91 22.91
N GLU A 169 51.00 -13.60 23.08
CA GLU A 169 52.32 -12.95 23.25
C GLU A 169 52.44 -12.23 24.60
N GLN A 170 52.03 -12.88 25.69
CA GLN A 170 52.27 -12.35 27.05
C GLN A 170 52.41 -13.42 28.14
N SER A 171 52.76 -14.66 27.78
CA SER A 171 53.05 -15.76 28.72
C SER A 171 54.45 -16.34 28.50
N SER A 172 55.47 -15.50 28.56
CA SER A 172 56.88 -15.92 28.69
C SER A 172 57.70 -14.77 29.26
N ASN A 173 57.36 -14.31 30.47
CA ASN A 173 58.27 -13.53 31.31
C ASN A 173 57.80 -13.54 32.76
N SER A 174 57.83 -14.71 33.41
CA SER A 174 57.90 -14.77 34.87
C SER A 174 58.31 -16.18 35.30
N HIS A 175 59.61 -16.46 35.31
CA HIS A 175 60.21 -17.25 36.37
C HIS A 175 61.67 -16.81 36.52
N GLN A 176 61.90 -16.07 37.60
CA GLN A 176 63.16 -16.01 38.33
C GLN A 176 63.53 -17.39 38.86
#